data_AF-A0A7V7BBF2-F1
#
_entry.id   AF-A0A7V7BBF2-F1
#
_cell.length_a   1.000
_cell.length_b   1.000
_cell.length_c   1.000
_cell.angle_alpha   90.00
_cell.angle_beta   90.00
_cell.angle_gamma   90.00
#
_symmetry.space_group_name_H-M   'P 1'
#
loop_
_entity.id
_entity.type
_entity.pdbx_description
1 polymer ?
#
loop_
_entity_poly.entity_id
_entity_poly.type
_entity_poly.pdbx_seq_one_letter_code
_entity_poly.pdbx_strand_id
1 'polypeptide(L)'
;MLKQMLYAGIGLAAITKEKAEEVISELIKKGEMSKEEGKDLLNTLINRMQEESERLKLKINEQVEHTITSMNLVRKSQLDEILQRLDELEKKLNEIQSKEA
;
A
#
# COMPACT_ATOMS: atom_id res chain seq x y z
N MET A 1 11.63 20.94 20.54
CA MET A 1 10.21 21.19 20.87
C MET A 1 9.40 21.61 19.64
N LEU A 2 9.86 22.53 18.79
CA LEU A 2 9.17 22.94 17.55
C LEU A 2 8.78 21.77 16.62
N LYS A 3 9.68 20.79 16.41
CA LYS A 3 9.37 19.59 15.60
C LYS A 3 8.18 18.81 16.17
N GLN A 4 8.12 18.63 17.49
CA GLN A 4 7.02 17.95 18.18
C GLN A 4 5.73 18.77 18.16
N MET A 5 5.84 20.10 18.20
CA MET A 5 4.72 21.03 18.12
C MET A 5 4.09 21.07 16.71
N LEU A 6 4.90 20.98 15.63
CA LEU A 6 4.42 20.79 14.26
C LEU A 6 3.58 19.52 14.13
N TYR A 7 4.08 18.41 14.69
CA TYR A 7 3.40 17.11 14.63
C TYR A 7 2.07 17.11 15.39
N ALA A 8 1.94 17.91 16.45
CA ALA A 8 0.70 18.04 17.22
C ALA A 8 -0.30 19.06 16.63
N GLY A 9 0.18 20.14 16.01
CA GLY A 9 -0.66 21.27 15.55
C GLY A 9 -1.38 21.06 14.21
N ILE A 10 -0.93 20.13 13.37
CA ILE A 10 -1.55 19.83 12.06
C ILE A 10 -2.52 18.63 12.14
N GLY A 11 -2.49 17.88 13.25
CA GLY A 11 -3.25 16.66 13.39
C GLY A 11 -2.67 15.53 12.53
N LEU A 12 -2.77 14.31 13.04
CA LEU A 12 -2.23 13.07 12.46
C LEU A 12 -2.75 12.73 11.04
N ALA A 13 -3.57 13.57 10.41
CA ALA A 13 -4.23 13.31 9.13
C ALA A 13 -3.97 14.34 8.02
N ALA A 14 -3.32 15.49 8.29
CA ALA A 14 -3.29 16.62 7.34
C ALA A 14 -1.90 17.21 7.05
N ILE A 15 -0.81 16.48 7.33
CA ILE A 15 0.51 16.92 6.86
C ILE A 15 0.59 16.66 5.35
N THR A 16 0.27 17.68 4.57
CA THR A 16 0.54 17.72 3.13
C THR A 16 1.85 18.45 2.86
N LYS A 17 2.38 18.28 1.64
CA LYS A 17 3.57 19.02 1.20
C LYS A 17 3.35 20.53 1.31
N GLU A 18 2.19 21.02 0.89
CA GLU A 18 1.83 22.44 0.95
C GLU A 18 1.82 22.96 2.39
N LYS A 19 1.29 22.17 3.34
CA LYS A 19 1.24 22.58 4.75
C LYS A 19 2.62 22.59 5.38
N ALA A 20 3.49 21.64 5.03
CA ALA A 20 4.88 21.62 5.48
C ALA A 20 5.66 22.84 4.94
N GLU A 21 5.48 23.17 3.66
CA GLU A 21 6.09 24.35 3.03
C GLU A 21 5.64 25.66 3.70
N GLU A 22 4.35 25.81 3.97
CA GLU A 22 3.79 26.99 4.64
C GLU A 22 4.42 27.19 6.02
N VAL A 23 4.46 26.14 6.84
CA VAL A 23 4.99 26.23 8.19
C VAL A 23 6.50 26.50 8.20
N ILE A 24 7.27 25.86 7.32
CA ILE A 24 8.70 26.12 7.18
C ILE A 24 8.93 27.58 6.73
N SER A 25 8.13 28.08 5.79
CA SER A 25 8.19 29.47 5.34
C SER A 25 7.91 30.46 6.47
N GLU A 26 6.96 30.17 7.36
CA GLU A 26 6.71 30.99 8.54
C GLU A 26 7.90 31.02 9.51
N LEU A 27 8.53 29.87 9.76
CA LEU A 27 9.70 29.79 10.64
C LEU A 27 10.89 30.59 10.09
N ILE A 28 11.08 30.57 8.76
CA ILE A 28 12.08 31.40 8.09
C ILE A 28 11.74 32.89 8.24
N LYS A 29 10.48 33.28 8.03
CA LYS A 29 10.04 34.69 8.17
C LYS A 29 10.21 35.22 9.60
N LYS A 30 10.01 34.37 10.61
CA LYS A 30 10.21 34.72 12.03
C LYS A 30 11.69 34.76 12.42
N GLY A 31 12.60 34.39 11.52
CA GLY A 31 14.04 34.32 11.80
C GLY A 31 14.43 33.15 12.70
N GLU A 32 13.51 32.20 12.94
CA GLU A 32 13.75 31.01 13.77
C GLU A 32 14.51 29.92 13.01
N MET A 33 14.67 30.09 11.69
CA MET A 33 15.28 29.12 10.79
C MET A 33 15.88 29.82 9.57
N SER A 34 17.03 29.36 9.10
CA SER A 34 17.58 29.82 7.82
C SER A 34 16.85 29.19 6.62
N LYS A 35 16.97 29.81 5.45
CA LYS A 35 16.41 29.25 4.20
C LYS A 35 16.97 27.86 3.87
N GLU A 36 18.23 27.64 4.20
CA GLU A 36 18.95 26.40 3.89
C GLU A 36 18.47 25.26 4.80
N GLU A 37 18.36 25.52 6.10
CA GLU A 37 17.78 24.57 7.07
C GLU A 37 16.32 24.22 6.73
N GLY A 38 15.53 25.20 6.28
CA GLY A 38 14.14 24.96 5.87
C GLY A 38 14.04 24.05 4.66
N LYS A 39 14.92 24.23 3.66
CA LYS A 39 14.97 23.38 2.46
C LYS A 39 15.34 21.94 2.81
N ASP A 40 16.32 21.75 3.69
CA ASP A 40 16.75 20.42 4.15
C ASP A 40 15.66 19.71 4.96
N LEU A 41 14.97 20.45 5.84
CA LEU A 41 13.84 19.90 6.59
C LEU A 41 12.69 19.49 5.69
N LEU A 42 12.35 20.30 4.69
CA LEU A 42 11.30 19.98 3.72
C LEU A 42 11.64 18.69 2.94
N ASN A 43 12.87 18.60 2.42
CA ASN A 43 13.34 17.42 1.69
C ASN A 43 13.30 16.16 2.57
N THR A 44 13.75 16.28 3.82
CA THR A 44 13.73 15.16 4.78
C THR A 44 12.30 14.70 5.07
N LEU A 45 11.36 15.64 5.24
CA LEU A 45 9.94 15.35 5.44
C LEU A 45 9.33 14.62 4.25
N ILE A 46 9.59 15.10 3.02
CA ILE A 46 9.07 14.49 1.79
C ILE A 46 9.62 13.07 1.62
N ASN A 47 10.94 12.88 1.76
CA ASN A 47 11.57 11.57 1.61
C ASN A 47 11.01 10.57 2.63
N ARG A 48 10.88 11.00 3.89
CA ARG A 48 10.31 10.14 4.94
C ARG A 48 8.85 9.80 4.65
N MET A 49 8.06 10.74 4.16
CA MET A 49 6.67 10.49 3.78
C MET A 49 6.55 9.45 2.66
N GLN A 50 7.42 9.52 1.66
CA GLN A 50 7.48 8.52 0.57
C GLN A 50 7.83 7.13 1.11
N GLU A 51 8.86 7.02 1.96
CA GLU A 51 9.27 5.76 2.56
C GLU A 51 8.16 5.14 3.43
N GLU A 52 7.52 5.96 4.27
CA GLU A 52 6.41 5.55 5.12
C GLU A 52 5.18 5.11 4.31
N SER A 53 4.88 5.81 3.21
CA SER A 53 3.80 5.45 2.28
C SER A 53 4.05 4.10 1.61
N GLU A 54 5.28 3.84 1.13
CA GLU A 54 5.61 2.55 0.52
C GLU A 54 5.54 1.41 1.54
N ARG A 55 6.05 1.63 2.77
CA ARG A 55 5.94 0.64 3.84
C ARG A 55 4.48 0.37 4.22
N LEU A 56 3.63 1.39 4.22
CA LEU A 56 2.20 1.24 4.48
C LEU A 56 1.52 0.43 3.38
N LYS A 57 1.80 0.70 2.10
CA LYS A 57 1.28 -0.09 0.97
C LYS A 57 1.65 -1.57 1.09
N LEU A 58 2.90 -1.86 1.42
CA LEU A 58 3.36 -3.25 1.62
C LEU A 58 2.57 -3.94 2.74
N LYS A 59 2.43 -3.29 3.90
CA LYS A 59 1.64 -3.83 5.02
C LYS A 59 0.17 -4.04 4.65
N ILE A 60 -0.44 -3.13 3.91
CA ILE A 60 -1.82 -3.27 3.45
C ILE A 60 -1.93 -4.47 2.51
N ASN A 61 -1.04 -4.60 1.53
CA ASN A 61 -1.05 -5.73 0.60
C ASN A 61 -0.86 -7.06 1.33
N GLU A 62 0.09 -7.15 2.27
CA GLU A 62 0.28 -8.33 3.11
C GLU A 62 -0.97 -8.67 3.92
N GLN A 63 -1.58 -7.67 4.54
CA GLN A 63 -2.79 -7.87 5.35
C GLN A 63 -3.98 -8.31 4.48
N VAL A 64 -4.12 -7.76 3.27
CA VAL A 64 -5.16 -8.15 2.31
C VAL A 64 -4.93 -9.58 1.83
N GLU A 65 -3.71 -9.94 1.41
CA GLU A 65 -3.36 -11.32 1.02
C GLU A 65 -3.61 -12.31 2.17
N HIS A 66 -3.21 -11.97 3.39
CA HIS A 66 -3.46 -12.80 4.57
C HIS A 66 -4.97 -12.95 4.82
N THR A 67 -5.75 -11.88 4.68
CA THR A 67 -7.21 -11.94 4.84
C THR A 67 -7.86 -12.79 3.76
N ILE A 68 -7.47 -12.62 2.49
CA ILE A 68 -7.97 -13.42 1.37
C ILE A 68 -7.61 -14.90 1.53
N THR A 69 -6.43 -15.20 2.05
CA THR A 69 -5.96 -16.59 2.28
C THR A 69 -6.62 -17.23 3.50
N SER A 70 -6.92 -16.45 4.54
CA SER A 70 -7.59 -16.94 5.77
C SER A 70 -9.10 -17.08 5.62
N MET A 71 -9.70 -16.29 4.73
CA MET A 71 -11.00 -16.62 4.16
C MET A 71 -10.77 -17.81 3.23
N ASN A 72 -11.58 -18.86 3.29
CA ASN A 72 -11.41 -20.07 2.47
C ASN A 72 -11.79 -19.81 0.99
N LEU A 73 -11.23 -18.75 0.40
CA LEU A 73 -11.53 -18.22 -0.93
C LEU A 73 -10.60 -18.89 -1.94
N VAL A 74 -11.21 -19.47 -2.97
CA VAL A 74 -10.47 -20.08 -4.09
C VAL A 74 -10.02 -18.97 -5.03
N ARG A 75 -8.72 -18.91 -5.36
CA ARG A 75 -8.23 -17.98 -6.38
C ARG A 75 -8.81 -18.38 -7.74
N LYS A 76 -9.09 -17.40 -8.60
CA LYS A 76 -9.64 -17.67 -9.94
C LYS A 76 -8.80 -18.67 -10.74
N SER A 77 -7.47 -18.54 -10.70
CA SER A 77 -6.55 -19.46 -11.37
C SER A 77 -6.66 -20.90 -10.86
N GLN A 78 -6.88 -21.09 -9.56
CA GLN A 78 -7.09 -22.42 -8.97
C GLN A 78 -8.43 -23.02 -9.41
N LEU A 79 -9.47 -22.19 -9.54
CA LEU A 79 -10.77 -22.63 -10.08
C LEU A 79 -10.65 -23.02 -11.56
N ASP A 80 -9.96 -22.22 -12.36
CA ASP A 80 -9.74 -22.48 -13.79
C ASP A 80 -8.97 -23.80 -13.99
N GLU A 81 -7.95 -24.09 -13.16
CA GLU A 81 -7.22 -25.36 -13.18
C GLU A 81 -8.12 -26.56 -12.86
N ILE A 82 -9.01 -26.42 -11.87
CA ILE A 82 -9.97 -27.47 -11.51
C ILE A 82 -10.96 -27.72 -12.65
N LEU A 83 -11.49 -26.67 -13.26
CA LEU A 83 -12.41 -26.78 -14.39
C LEU A 83 -11.75 -27.48 -15.59
N GLN A 84 -10.50 -27.15 -15.91
CA GLN A 84 -9.77 -27.83 -16.99
C GLN A 84 -9.59 -29.32 -16.71
N ARG A 85 -9.21 -29.68 -15.47
CA ARG A 85 -9.08 -31.09 -15.08
C ARG A 85 -10.42 -31.83 -15.10
N LEU A 86 -11.52 -31.13 -14.79
CA LEU A 86 -12.87 -31.69 -14.87
C LEU A 86 -13.24 -32.00 -16.33
N ASP A 87 -13.01 -31.06 -17.25
CA ASP A 87 -13.24 -31.26 -18.69
C ASP A 87 -12.44 -32.45 -19.25
N GLU A 88 -11.19 -32.60 -18.83
CA GLU A 88 -10.36 -33.74 -19.24
C GLU A 88 -10.88 -35.08 -18.71
N LEU A 89 -11.39 -35.10 -17.48
CA LEU A 89 -11.99 -36.29 -16.89
C LEU A 89 -13.31 -36.65 -17.58
N GLU A 90 -14.15 -35.66 -17.86
CA GLU A 90 -15.41 -35.85 -18.59
C GLU A 90 -15.16 -36.43 -20.00
N LYS A 91 -14.16 -35.92 -20.71
CA LYS A 91 -13.75 -36.48 -22.02
C LYS A 91 -13.31 -37.94 -21.90
N LYS A 92 -12.44 -38.26 -20.94
CA LYS A 92 -11.97 -39.63 -20.71
C LYS A 92 -13.10 -40.57 -20.33
N LEU A 93 -14.06 -40.10 -19.51
CA LEU A 93 -15.22 -40.90 -19.13
C LEU A 93 -16.10 -41.21 -20.35
N ASN A 94 -16.36 -40.21 -21.20
CA ASN A 94 -17.12 -40.39 -22.44
C ASN A 94 -16.41 -41.35 -23.40
N GLU A 95 -15.08 -41.27 -23.52
CA GLU A 95 -14.29 -42.21 -24.33
C GLU A 95 -14.41 -43.65 -23.82
N ILE A 96 -14.37 -43.87 -22.50
CA ILE A 96 -14.54 -45.19 -21.88
C ILE A 96 -15.96 -45.72 -22.14
N GLN A 97 -16.99 -44.90 -21.89
CA GLN A 97 -18.38 -45.29 -22.14
C GLN A 97 -18.66 -45.59 -23.62
N SER A 98 -18.01 -44.88 -24.54
CA SER A 98 -18.13 -45.13 -25.98
C SER A 98 -17.39 -46.39 -26.45
N LYS A 99 -16.48 -46.94 -25.63
CA LYS A 99 -15.76 -48.20 -25.91
C LYS A 99 -16.44 -49.42 -25.28
N GLU A 100 -17.29 -49.22 -24.29
CA GLU A 100 -18.07 -50.28 -23.62
C GLU A 100 -19.47 -50.49 -24.24
N ALA A 101 -19.93 -49.59 -25.11
CA ALA A 101 -21.16 -49.70 -25.91
C ALA A 101 -20.90 -50.28 -27.30
#